data_AF-A0A6M1NB88-F1
#
_entry.id   AF-A0A6M1NB88-F1
#
_cell.length_a   1.000
_cell.length_b   1.000
_cell.length_c   1.000
_cell.angle_alpha   90.00
_cell.angle_beta   90.00
_cell.angle_gamma   90.00
#
_symmetry.space_group_name_H-M   'P 1'
#
loop_
_entity.id
_entity.type
_entity.pdbx_description
1 polymer ?
#
loop_
_entity_poly.entity_id
_entity_poly.type
_entity_poly.pdbx_seq_one_letter_code
_entity_poly.pdbx_strand_id
1 'polypeptide(L)'
;MNFGITIITIFYIVILIVPGIFFKRFYFQAKFANEFGKGVFADKAITSIFWGLIIQILSIFIVKFTFSLTFDEIYIRANNIYQSIHEGYLPKVSYKQLKLIFAFFIFSIAIACLCGYFLHKLIRYFRLDVTFSPLRFANEWNYIFRNEASQSIDSSLEKKKYHSTELDIIVKESKNDNPVFYSGILKDYFLDEYGQLDKIILKAAKKRVKKNQGTKEFVEIKGDTFIVPYCNIENINLRFNYTSRINSFKIPSAIVNTVYLFAILILIFIFIFPWFTNVDFWRKILSILPLFLSWTSLMIVVMVYIGSSDPKKDIAKGRNHLLFFLLSIMFMIVALLLLDLINVSKISKHVREFINMY
;
A
#
# COMPACT_ATOMS: atom_id res chain seq x y z
N MET A 1 33.60 22.57 22.93
CA MET A 1 32.94 21.70 21.93
C MET A 1 32.84 22.49 20.63
N ASN A 2 33.39 21.97 19.53
CA ASN A 2 33.51 22.73 18.28
C ASN A 2 32.11 22.88 17.64
N PHE A 3 31.59 24.11 17.55
CA PHE A 3 30.22 24.41 17.10
C PHE A 3 29.87 23.75 15.75
N GLY A 4 30.83 23.68 14.84
CA GLY A 4 30.67 23.03 13.55
C GLY A 4 30.42 21.52 13.62
N ILE A 5 31.04 20.82 14.58
CA ILE A 5 30.83 19.39 14.79
C ILE A 5 29.40 19.14 15.26
N THR A 6 28.91 19.97 16.19
CA THR A 6 27.53 19.87 16.70
C THR A 6 26.49 20.02 15.59
N ILE A 7 26.68 20.98 14.67
CA ILE A 7 25.77 21.16 13.53
C ILE A 7 25.78 19.93 12.60
N ILE A 8 26.95 19.37 12.30
CA ILE A 8 27.06 18.18 11.45
C ILE A 8 26.35 16.99 12.10
N THR A 9 26.55 16.76 13.40
CA THR A 9 25.88 15.68 14.13
C THR A 9 24.36 15.84 14.10
N ILE A 10 23.84 17.05 14.34
CA ILE A 10 22.40 17.34 14.25
C ILE A 10 21.90 17.07 12.83
N PHE A 11 22.64 17.48 11.81
CA PHE A 11 22.27 17.27 10.42
C PHE A 11 22.17 15.78 10.06
N TYR A 12 23.11 14.95 10.53
CA TYR A 12 23.03 13.49 10.37
C TYR A 12 21.80 12.89 11.04
N ILE A 13 21.48 13.33 12.26
CA ILE A 13 20.28 12.90 12.98
C ILE A 13 19.02 13.28 12.18
N VAL A 14 18.97 14.50 11.63
CA VAL A 14 17.84 14.96 10.81
C VAL A 14 17.69 14.11 9.54
N ILE A 15 18.79 13.86 8.82
CA ILE A 15 18.79 13.01 7.62
C ILE A 15 18.30 11.59 7.92
N LEU A 16 18.57 11.08 9.13
CA LEU A 16 18.10 9.78 9.60
C LEU A 16 16.61 9.79 9.94
N ILE A 17 16.17 10.75 10.73
CA ILE A 17 14.82 10.74 11.32
C ILE A 17 13.75 11.14 10.31
N VAL A 18 14.01 12.16 9.50
CA VAL A 18 12.98 12.78 8.64
C VAL A 18 12.36 11.78 7.66
N PRO A 19 13.11 10.95 6.90
CA PRO A 19 12.51 9.96 6.01
C PRO A 19 11.59 8.99 6.77
N GLY A 20 11.95 8.59 7.98
CA GLY A 20 11.11 7.72 8.82
C GLY A 20 9.81 8.39 9.27
N ILE A 21 9.81 9.69 9.55
CA ILE A 21 8.59 10.45 9.85
C ILE A 21 7.66 10.45 8.63
N PHE A 22 8.19 10.74 7.43
CA PHE A 22 7.42 10.73 6.19
C PHE A 22 6.84 9.34 5.90
N PHE A 23 7.65 8.28 6.06
CA PHE A 23 7.16 6.90 5.92
C PHE A 23 5.94 6.65 6.82
N LYS A 24 6.05 6.96 8.12
CA LYS A 24 4.94 6.75 9.07
C LYS A 24 3.71 7.57 8.72
N ARG A 25 3.89 8.80 8.24
CA ARG A 25 2.76 9.66 7.84
C ARG A 25 1.97 9.07 6.68
N PHE A 26 2.64 8.48 5.70
CA PHE A 26 1.98 7.83 4.55
C PHE A 26 1.47 6.41 4.89
N TYR A 27 2.11 5.75 5.86
CA TYR A 27 1.65 4.46 6.38
C TYR A 27 0.35 4.59 7.18
N PHE A 28 0.23 5.58 8.06
CA PHE A 28 -1.00 5.85 8.82
C PHE A 28 -1.89 6.82 8.05
N GLN A 29 -2.71 6.29 7.13
CA GLN A 29 -3.65 7.07 6.31
C GLN A 29 -5.12 6.74 6.59
N ALA A 30 -6.03 7.56 6.05
CA ALA A 30 -7.48 7.41 6.17
C ALA A 30 -7.96 7.33 7.63
N LYS A 31 -8.69 6.27 8.00
CA LYS A 31 -9.25 6.08 9.36
C LYS A 31 -8.19 5.82 10.44
N PHE A 32 -6.93 5.62 10.04
CA PHE A 32 -5.81 5.37 10.94
C PHE A 32 -4.88 6.57 11.05
N ALA A 33 -5.21 7.71 10.42
CA ALA A 33 -4.35 8.90 10.41
C ALA A 33 -4.04 9.45 11.80
N ASN A 34 -4.97 9.28 12.75
CA ASN A 34 -4.78 9.74 14.13
C ASN A 34 -3.67 8.95 14.85
N GLU A 35 -3.36 7.72 14.43
CA GLU A 35 -2.30 6.89 15.05
C GLU A 35 -0.90 7.48 14.86
N PHE A 36 -0.69 8.27 13.81
CA PHE A 36 0.58 8.98 13.60
C PHE A 36 0.92 9.91 14.78
N GLY A 37 -0.09 10.53 15.38
CA GLY A 37 0.08 11.48 16.49
C GLY A 37 0.14 10.83 17.88
N LYS A 38 -0.36 9.59 18.01
CA LYS A 38 -0.51 8.89 19.30
C LYS A 38 0.83 8.46 19.91
N GLY A 39 0.84 8.31 21.24
CA GLY A 39 1.98 7.78 22.01
C GLY A 39 2.96 8.83 22.51
N VAL A 40 3.92 8.37 23.33
CA VAL A 40 4.96 9.21 23.93
C VAL A 40 5.90 9.73 22.83
N PHE A 41 6.40 10.95 23.00
CA PHE A 41 7.35 11.55 22.05
C PHE A 41 8.58 10.66 21.82
N ALA A 42 9.11 10.04 22.87
CA ALA A 42 10.25 9.13 22.80
C ALA A 42 9.97 7.93 21.87
N ASP A 43 8.83 7.25 22.04
CA ASP A 43 8.44 6.11 21.19
C ASP A 43 8.25 6.55 19.73
N LYS A 44 7.66 7.73 19.51
CA LYS A 44 7.54 8.32 18.17
C LYS A 44 8.90 8.62 17.55
N ALA A 45 9.87 9.10 18.32
CA ALA A 45 11.22 9.34 17.82
C ALA A 45 11.94 8.02 17.49
N ILE A 46 11.93 7.05 18.40
CA ILE A 46 12.57 5.73 18.23
C ILE A 46 12.01 5.01 17.00
N THR A 47 10.68 4.96 16.85
CA THR A 47 10.06 4.32 15.67
C THR A 47 10.35 5.08 14.38
N SER A 48 10.50 6.41 14.41
CA SER A 48 10.92 7.18 13.24
C SER A 48 12.37 6.89 12.87
N ILE A 49 13.26 6.76 13.85
CA ILE A 49 14.66 6.38 13.64
C ILE A 49 14.72 4.99 12.98
N PHE A 50 13.97 4.03 13.51
CA PHE A 50 13.91 2.67 12.98
C PHE A 50 13.48 2.65 11.51
N TRP A 51 12.34 3.27 11.17
CA TRP A 51 11.89 3.35 9.78
C TRP A 51 12.81 4.19 8.90
N GLY A 52 13.41 5.24 9.45
CA GLY A 52 14.40 6.06 8.77
C GLY A 52 15.62 5.26 8.33
N LEU A 53 16.16 4.43 9.23
CA LEU A 53 17.26 3.49 8.92
C LEU A 53 16.89 2.53 7.78
N ILE A 54 15.71 1.91 7.85
CA ILE A 54 15.23 1.00 6.79
C ILE A 54 15.14 1.72 5.45
N ILE A 55 14.55 2.91 5.43
CA ILE A 55 14.42 3.71 4.21
C ILE A 55 15.77 4.15 3.68
N GLN A 56 16.73 4.50 4.53
CA GLN A 56 18.07 4.85 4.09
C GLN A 56 18.81 3.66 3.47
N ILE A 57 18.76 2.48 4.10
CA ILE A 57 19.34 1.25 3.54
C ILE A 57 18.72 0.97 2.17
N LEU A 58 17.39 1.07 2.06
CA LEU A 58 16.68 0.88 0.80
C LEU A 58 17.09 1.94 -0.25
N SER A 59 17.22 3.19 0.16
CA SER A 59 17.62 4.31 -0.72
C SER A 59 19.04 4.10 -1.26
N ILE A 60 19.99 3.70 -0.40
CA ILE A 60 21.36 3.36 -0.80
C ILE A 60 21.34 2.17 -1.76
N PHE A 61 20.56 1.14 -1.48
CA PHE A 61 20.43 -0.03 -2.35
C PHE A 61 19.92 0.34 -3.74
N ILE A 62 18.89 1.20 -3.83
CA ILE A 62 18.35 1.69 -5.10
C ILE A 62 19.39 2.52 -5.85
N VAL A 63 20.05 3.48 -5.18
CA VAL A 63 21.08 4.33 -5.80
C VAL A 63 22.25 3.49 -6.31
N LYS A 64 22.72 2.53 -5.50
CA LYS A 64 23.77 1.58 -5.91
C LYS A 64 23.38 0.86 -7.19
N PHE A 65 22.16 0.33 -7.22
CA PHE A 65 21.65 -0.41 -8.36
C PHE A 65 21.53 0.46 -9.62
N THR A 66 21.04 1.69 -9.48
CA THR A 66 20.83 2.61 -10.61
C THR A 66 22.13 3.21 -11.16
N PHE A 67 23.11 3.51 -10.30
CA PHE A 67 24.35 4.22 -10.69
C PHE A 67 25.60 3.32 -10.70
N SER A 68 25.44 2.02 -10.48
CA SER A 68 26.54 1.03 -10.46
C SER A 68 27.71 1.40 -9.55
N LEU A 69 27.43 2.06 -8.43
CA LEU A 69 28.46 2.42 -7.44
C LEU A 69 28.98 1.17 -6.73
N THR A 70 30.30 1.08 -6.54
CA THR A 70 30.92 0.02 -5.73
C THR A 70 30.80 0.33 -4.24
N PHE A 71 30.70 -0.69 -3.39
CA PHE A 71 30.66 -0.49 -1.93
C PHE A 71 31.93 0.19 -1.41
N ASP A 72 33.06 -0.06 -2.08
CA ASP A 72 34.36 0.51 -1.72
C ASP A 72 34.36 2.04 -1.84
N GLU A 73 33.77 2.60 -2.89
CA GLU A 73 33.68 4.05 -3.07
C GLU A 73 32.83 4.73 -1.98
N ILE A 74 31.72 4.10 -1.59
CA ILE A 74 30.85 4.59 -0.52
C ILE A 74 31.56 4.49 0.84
N TYR A 75 32.21 3.35 1.09
CA TYR A 75 32.95 3.10 2.32
C TYR A 75 34.14 4.05 2.50
N ILE A 76 34.96 4.24 1.47
CA ILE A 76 36.10 5.16 1.49
C ILE A 76 35.60 6.58 1.78
N ARG A 77 34.52 7.02 1.13
CA ARG A 77 33.96 8.36 1.35
C ARG A 77 33.37 8.52 2.75
N ALA A 78 32.68 7.51 3.29
CA ALA A 78 32.17 7.53 4.66
C ALA A 78 33.31 7.55 5.70
N ASN A 79 34.36 6.75 5.48
CA ASN A 79 35.51 6.67 6.36
C ASN A 79 36.30 7.99 6.38
N ASN A 80 36.46 8.65 5.23
CA ASN A 80 37.12 9.96 5.16
C ASN A 80 36.35 11.04 5.94
N ILE A 81 35.02 11.00 5.92
CA ILE A 81 34.18 11.91 6.71
C ILE A 81 34.30 11.57 8.20
N TYR A 82 34.26 10.29 8.56
CA TYR A 82 34.43 9.82 9.94
C TYR A 82 35.77 10.25 10.53
N GLN A 83 36.88 10.01 9.82
CA GLN A 83 38.22 10.41 10.26
C GLN A 83 38.31 11.92 10.45
N SER A 84 37.75 12.72 9.52
CA SER A 84 37.72 14.18 9.65
C SER A 84 36.99 14.63 10.92
N ILE A 85 35.85 14.00 11.24
CA ILE A 85 35.05 14.30 12.44
C ILE A 85 35.79 13.85 13.72
N HIS A 86 36.42 12.68 13.70
CA HIS A 86 37.17 12.12 14.82
C HIS A 86 38.36 13.01 15.20
N GLU A 87 39.06 13.53 14.19
CA GLU A 87 40.18 14.46 14.36
C GLU A 87 39.75 15.90 14.71
N GLY A 88 38.44 16.17 14.79
CA GLY A 88 37.89 17.46 15.20
C GLY A 88 37.85 18.53 14.11
N TYR A 89 38.09 18.16 12.85
CA TYR A 89 38.06 19.05 11.69
C TYR A 89 36.71 19.01 10.97
N LEU A 90 36.31 20.16 10.40
CA LEU A 90 35.19 20.19 9.48
C LEU A 90 35.62 19.56 8.14
N PRO A 91 34.91 18.55 7.62
CA PRO A 91 35.21 17.98 6.33
C PRO A 91 35.10 19.07 5.25
N LYS A 92 36.08 19.14 4.35
CA LYS A 92 36.02 20.05 3.19
C LYS A 92 34.99 19.51 2.19
N VAL A 93 33.75 19.94 2.33
CA VAL A 93 32.66 19.52 1.42
C VAL A 93 32.56 20.50 0.24
N SER A 94 32.68 19.97 -0.97
CA SER A 94 32.46 20.76 -2.20
C SER A 94 30.97 21.08 -2.40
N TYR A 95 30.65 22.21 -3.04
CA TYR A 95 29.27 22.55 -3.43
C TYR A 95 28.57 21.41 -4.20
N LYS A 96 29.30 20.71 -5.08
CA LYS A 96 28.78 19.55 -5.82
C LYS A 96 28.38 18.40 -4.90
N GLN A 97 29.13 18.17 -3.82
CA GLN A 97 28.83 17.13 -2.84
C GLN A 97 27.63 17.52 -1.98
N LEU A 98 27.52 18.78 -1.55
CA LEU A 98 26.34 19.28 -0.84
C LEU A 98 25.07 19.11 -1.68
N LYS A 99 25.11 19.46 -2.97
CA LYS A 99 23.97 19.26 -3.89
C LYS A 99 23.59 17.78 -4.01
N LEU A 100 24.57 16.87 -4.05
CA LEU A 100 24.32 15.44 -4.14
C LEU A 100 23.72 14.87 -2.84
N ILE A 101 24.22 15.29 -1.68
CA ILE A 101 23.65 14.90 -0.37
C ILE A 101 22.20 15.39 -0.27
N PHE A 102 21.95 16.63 -0.66
CA PHE A 102 20.60 17.19 -0.65
C PHE A 102 19.66 16.44 -1.63
N ALA A 103 20.11 16.15 -2.84
CA ALA A 103 19.35 15.35 -3.81
C ALA A 103 19.05 13.94 -3.27
N PHE A 104 20.02 13.29 -2.64
CA PHE A 104 19.84 11.99 -1.99
C PHE A 104 18.82 12.07 -0.85
N PHE A 105 18.84 13.12 -0.04
CA PHE A 105 17.88 13.32 1.04
C PHE A 105 16.45 13.46 0.51
N ILE A 106 16.23 14.29 -0.51
CA ILE A 106 14.91 14.43 -1.16
C ILE A 106 14.47 13.11 -1.79
N PHE A 107 15.37 12.38 -2.43
CA PHE A 107 15.11 11.06 -2.98
C PHE A 107 14.69 10.05 -1.89
N SER A 108 15.37 10.06 -0.74
CA SER A 108 15.04 9.20 0.39
C SER A 108 13.65 9.50 0.96
N ILE A 109 13.25 10.78 1.03
CA ILE A 109 11.89 11.17 1.41
C ILE A 109 10.86 10.67 0.40
N ALA A 110 11.14 10.76 -0.90
CA ALA A 110 10.23 10.26 -1.93
C ALA A 110 10.02 8.74 -1.81
N ILE A 111 11.11 7.98 -1.59
CA ILE A 111 11.03 6.54 -1.31
C ILE A 111 10.21 6.27 -0.06
N ALA A 112 10.44 7.02 1.02
CA ALA A 112 9.68 6.87 2.27
C ALA A 112 8.17 6.98 2.04
N CYS A 113 7.74 8.00 1.29
CA CYS A 113 6.33 8.24 1.00
C CYS A 113 5.72 7.09 0.18
N LEU A 114 6.42 6.64 -0.86
CA LEU A 114 6.00 5.52 -1.70
C LEU A 114 5.89 4.23 -0.88
N CYS A 115 6.92 3.86 -0.14
CA CYS A 115 6.95 2.66 0.69
C CYS A 115 5.84 2.68 1.74
N GLY A 116 5.64 3.80 2.44
CA GLY A 116 4.58 3.94 3.44
C GLY A 116 3.19 3.73 2.83
N TYR A 117 2.93 4.37 1.69
CA TYR A 117 1.66 4.24 0.97
C TYR A 117 1.42 2.80 0.49
N PHE A 118 2.41 2.18 -0.16
CA PHE A 118 2.29 0.82 -0.67
C PHE A 118 2.12 -0.20 0.45
N LEU A 119 2.87 -0.08 1.54
CA LEU A 119 2.76 -1.02 2.65
C LEU A 119 1.39 -0.94 3.33
N HIS A 120 0.84 0.27 3.54
CA HIS A 120 -0.51 0.42 4.04
C HIS A 120 -1.54 -0.24 3.11
N LYS A 121 -1.44 0.03 1.80
CA LYS A 121 -2.35 -0.55 0.81
C LYS A 121 -2.24 -2.07 0.79
N LEU A 122 -1.03 -2.63 0.84
CA LEU A 122 -0.78 -4.07 0.88
C LEU A 122 -1.46 -4.70 2.11
N ILE A 123 -1.19 -4.18 3.31
CA ILE A 123 -1.75 -4.71 4.56
C ILE A 123 -3.28 -4.69 4.53
N ARG A 124 -3.89 -3.53 4.21
CA ARG A 124 -5.34 -3.39 4.20
C ARG A 124 -6.03 -4.15 3.07
N TYR A 125 -5.36 -4.31 1.93
CA TYR A 125 -5.90 -5.03 0.78
C TYR A 125 -5.92 -6.54 1.02
N PHE A 126 -4.82 -7.10 1.52
CA PHE A 126 -4.73 -8.51 1.90
C PHE A 126 -5.37 -8.79 3.27
N ARG A 127 -5.93 -7.77 3.95
CA ARG A 127 -6.49 -7.85 5.31
C ARG A 127 -5.52 -8.47 6.32
N LEU A 128 -4.22 -8.28 6.12
CA LEU A 128 -3.18 -8.86 6.98
C LEU A 128 -3.28 -8.33 8.41
N ASP A 129 -3.83 -7.13 8.60
CA ASP A 129 -4.09 -6.53 9.91
C ASP A 129 -5.24 -7.20 10.67
N VAL A 130 -6.15 -7.87 9.97
CA VAL A 130 -7.23 -8.67 10.58
C VAL A 130 -6.73 -10.09 10.88
N THR A 131 -5.98 -10.69 9.94
CA THR A 131 -5.48 -12.07 10.04
C THR A 131 -4.29 -12.20 11.01
N PHE A 132 -3.36 -11.25 11.01
CA PHE A 132 -2.16 -11.26 11.85
C PHE A 132 -2.21 -10.15 12.89
N SER A 133 -2.35 -10.53 14.16
CA SER A 133 -2.46 -9.61 15.30
C SER A 133 -1.37 -8.52 15.35
N PRO A 134 -0.07 -8.80 15.09
CA PRO A 134 0.98 -7.76 15.14
C PRO A 134 0.86 -6.65 14.09
N LEU A 135 0.12 -6.89 13.00
CA LEU A 135 -0.10 -5.90 11.93
C LEU A 135 -1.39 -5.09 12.13
N ARG A 136 -2.12 -5.35 13.22
CA ARG A 136 -3.38 -4.68 13.52
C ARG A 136 -3.13 -3.21 13.85
N PHE A 137 -3.93 -2.34 13.25
CA PHE A 137 -3.93 -0.91 13.59
C PHE A 137 -4.59 -0.67 14.95
N ALA A 138 -4.19 0.38 15.66
CA ALA A 138 -4.69 0.65 17.01
C ALA A 138 -6.15 1.17 17.04
N ASN A 139 -6.73 1.59 15.91
CA ASN A 139 -8.12 2.03 15.83
C ASN A 139 -9.10 0.83 15.86
N GLU A 140 -9.38 0.34 17.05
CA GLU A 140 -10.33 -0.77 17.31
C GLU A 140 -11.74 -0.46 16.82
N TRP A 141 -12.21 0.78 16.99
CA TRP A 141 -13.53 1.23 16.55
C TRP A 141 -13.75 1.03 15.05
N ASN A 142 -12.71 1.20 14.22
CA ASN A 142 -12.83 0.93 12.80
C ASN A 142 -13.18 -0.54 12.51
N TYR A 143 -12.56 -1.48 13.24
CA TYR A 143 -12.80 -2.91 13.07
C TYR A 143 -14.19 -3.30 13.57
N ILE A 144 -14.59 -2.75 14.72
CA ILE A 144 -15.91 -2.95 15.33
C ILE A 144 -17.01 -2.45 14.40
N PHE A 145 -16.93 -1.19 13.95
CA PHE A 145 -17.97 -0.59 13.11
C PHE A 145 -18.09 -1.23 11.73
N ARG A 146 -17.07 -1.94 11.24
CA ARG A 146 -17.09 -2.63 9.94
C ARG A 146 -17.34 -4.13 10.07
N ASN A 147 -17.48 -4.64 11.29
CA ASN A 147 -17.51 -6.06 11.63
C ASN A 147 -16.34 -6.86 11.03
N GLU A 148 -15.14 -6.25 10.93
CA GLU A 148 -13.98 -6.87 10.30
C GLU A 148 -13.42 -8.03 11.14
N ALA A 149 -13.52 -7.96 12.48
CA ALA A 149 -13.03 -9.00 13.39
C ALA A 149 -13.91 -10.27 13.42
N SER A 150 -15.20 -10.15 13.16
CA SER A 150 -16.14 -11.28 13.17
C SER A 150 -16.21 -11.99 11.80
N GLN A 151 -16.01 -11.25 10.69
CA GLN A 151 -15.96 -11.82 9.34
C GLN A 151 -14.85 -12.86 9.15
N SER A 152 -13.75 -12.78 9.90
CA SER A 152 -12.66 -13.77 9.81
C SER A 152 -12.93 -15.06 10.57
N ILE A 153 -13.96 -15.10 11.42
CA ILE A 153 -14.26 -16.24 12.29
C ILE A 153 -15.49 -17.00 11.77
N ASP A 154 -16.49 -16.30 11.22
CA ASP A 154 -17.73 -16.91 10.74
C ASP A 154 -17.74 -17.05 9.21
N SER A 155 -17.53 -18.28 8.74
CA SER A 155 -17.51 -18.65 7.30
C SER A 155 -18.83 -18.38 6.57
N SER A 156 -19.95 -18.24 7.31
CA SER A 156 -21.25 -17.88 6.71
C SER A 156 -21.32 -16.42 6.26
N LEU A 157 -20.50 -15.54 6.86
CA LEU A 157 -20.41 -14.12 6.55
C LEU A 157 -19.39 -13.81 5.45
N GLU A 158 -18.45 -14.70 5.15
CA GLU A 158 -17.45 -14.51 4.08
C GLU A 158 -18.08 -14.29 2.69
N LYS A 159 -19.28 -14.84 2.45
CA LYS A 159 -20.00 -14.72 1.18
C LYS A 159 -20.79 -13.41 1.04
N LYS A 160 -20.85 -12.60 2.10
CA LYS A 160 -21.66 -11.38 2.18
C LYS A 160 -20.76 -10.14 2.20
N LYS A 161 -21.04 -9.16 1.33
CA LYS A 161 -20.28 -7.90 1.30
C LYS A 161 -20.92 -6.93 2.29
N TYR A 162 -20.11 -6.44 3.25
CA TYR A 162 -20.51 -5.35 4.16
C TYR A 162 -20.98 -4.13 3.35
N HIS A 163 -22.15 -3.59 3.70
CA HIS A 163 -22.74 -2.42 3.06
C HIS A 163 -22.74 -1.20 4.00
N SER A 164 -23.34 -1.35 5.18
CA SER A 164 -23.48 -0.25 6.15
C SER A 164 -23.71 -0.78 7.56
N THR A 165 -23.51 0.09 8.55
CA THR A 165 -23.81 -0.17 9.96
C THR A 165 -24.91 0.76 10.42
N GLU A 166 -25.99 0.19 10.94
CA GLU A 166 -27.01 0.90 11.70
C GLU A 166 -26.59 0.92 13.18
N LEU A 167 -26.77 2.06 13.82
CA LEU A 167 -26.46 2.30 15.22
C LEU A 167 -27.75 2.64 15.96
N ASP A 168 -28.00 1.94 17.06
CA ASP A 168 -28.96 2.35 18.07
C ASP A 168 -28.18 2.82 19.29
N ILE A 169 -28.36 4.09 19.66
CA ILE A 169 -27.62 4.73 20.74
C ILE A 169 -28.58 5.25 21.82
N ILE A 170 -28.16 5.11 23.06
CA ILE A 170 -28.84 5.67 24.23
C ILE A 170 -28.06 6.91 24.67
N VAL A 171 -28.74 8.05 24.77
CA VAL A 171 -28.12 9.33 25.09
C VAL A 171 -28.69 9.90 26.39
N LYS A 172 -27.80 10.34 27.28
CA LYS A 172 -28.14 11.10 28.50
C LYS A 172 -28.62 12.49 28.11
N GLU A 173 -29.80 12.88 28.58
CA GLU A 173 -30.30 14.24 28.42
C GLU A 173 -30.18 14.96 29.77
N SER A 174 -29.38 16.03 29.87
CA SER A 174 -29.06 16.71 31.13
C SER A 174 -30.26 17.31 31.89
N LYS A 175 -31.48 17.25 31.33
CA LYS A 175 -32.68 17.90 31.90
C LYS A 175 -33.77 16.95 32.36
N ASN A 176 -33.72 15.67 31.99
CA ASN A 176 -34.69 14.67 32.43
C ASN A 176 -33.98 13.33 32.53
N ASP A 177 -34.22 12.61 33.62
CA ASP A 177 -33.65 11.29 33.95
C ASP A 177 -34.15 10.16 33.01
N ASN A 178 -34.69 10.52 31.84
CA ASN A 178 -35.24 9.63 30.85
C ASN A 178 -34.25 9.49 29.69
N PRO A 179 -33.61 8.31 29.52
CA PRO A 179 -32.69 8.09 28.41
C PRO A 179 -33.40 8.23 27.06
N VAL A 180 -32.81 8.99 26.14
CA VAL A 180 -33.34 9.18 24.80
C VAL A 180 -32.68 8.20 23.84
N PHE A 181 -33.50 7.48 23.07
CA PHE A 181 -33.03 6.53 22.08
C PHE A 181 -32.97 7.19 20.70
N TYR A 182 -31.81 7.09 20.06
CA TYR A 182 -31.62 7.47 18.67
C TYR A 182 -31.20 6.26 17.83
N SER A 183 -31.68 6.18 16.60
CA SER A 183 -31.32 5.16 15.63
C SER A 183 -30.91 5.81 14.32
N GLY A 184 -29.91 5.30 13.62
CA GLY A 184 -29.49 5.84 12.32
C GLY A 184 -28.35 5.08 11.67
N ILE A 185 -27.99 5.45 10.44
CA ILE A 185 -26.89 4.82 9.71
C ILE A 185 -25.58 5.53 10.05
N LEU A 186 -24.57 4.79 10.47
CA LEU A 186 -23.23 5.32 10.72
C LEU A 186 -22.64 5.89 9.42
N LYS A 187 -22.39 7.20 9.42
CA LYS A 187 -21.70 7.90 8.34
C LYS A 187 -20.21 8.02 8.64
N ASP A 188 -19.88 8.51 9.82
CA ASP A 188 -18.50 8.73 10.25
C ASP A 188 -18.39 8.78 11.78
N TYR A 189 -17.16 8.74 12.29
CA TYR A 189 -16.83 8.93 13.69
C TYR A 189 -15.47 9.62 13.81
N PHE A 190 -15.27 10.30 14.93
CA PHE A 190 -13.98 10.91 15.26
C PHE A 190 -13.45 10.31 16.54
N LEU A 191 -12.13 10.26 16.63
CA LEU A 191 -11.40 9.80 17.80
C LEU A 191 -10.69 10.98 18.47
N ASP A 192 -10.54 10.90 19.79
CA ASP A 192 -9.69 11.80 20.56
C ASP A 192 -8.19 11.48 20.41
N GLU A 193 -7.34 12.24 21.12
CA GLU A 193 -5.88 12.07 21.12
C GLU A 193 -5.44 10.73 21.71
N TYR A 194 -6.25 10.11 22.58
CA TYR A 194 -6.01 8.81 23.18
C TYR A 194 -6.51 7.65 22.31
N GLY A 195 -7.27 7.94 21.26
CA GLY A 195 -7.89 6.95 20.39
C GLY A 195 -9.25 6.45 20.82
N GLN A 196 -9.85 7.07 21.83
CA GLN A 196 -11.22 6.83 22.24
C GLN A 196 -12.19 7.55 21.31
N LEU A 197 -13.44 7.11 21.31
CA LEU A 197 -14.49 7.69 20.49
C LEU A 197 -14.83 9.09 21.03
N ASP A 198 -14.75 10.13 20.20
CA ASP A 198 -15.09 11.51 20.56
C ASP A 198 -16.54 11.82 20.17
N LYS A 199 -16.90 11.55 18.92
CA LYS A 199 -18.24 11.82 18.38
C LYS A 199 -18.60 10.87 17.25
N ILE A 200 -19.89 10.57 17.16
CA ILE A 200 -20.47 9.72 16.13
C ILE A 200 -21.35 10.58 15.23
N ILE A 201 -21.29 10.31 13.93
CA ILE A 201 -22.08 10.97 12.91
C ILE A 201 -23.05 9.96 12.29
N LEU A 202 -24.34 10.22 12.46
CA LEU A 202 -25.44 9.44 11.91
C LEU A 202 -26.10 10.15 10.72
N LYS A 203 -26.55 9.35 9.75
CA LYS A 203 -27.47 9.75 8.67
C LYS A 203 -28.85 9.14 8.91
N ALA A 204 -29.88 9.79 8.38
CA ALA A 204 -31.28 9.35 8.50
C ALA A 204 -31.64 9.03 9.96
N ALA A 205 -31.23 9.91 10.87
CA ALA A 205 -31.36 9.69 12.30
C ALA A 205 -32.83 9.81 12.72
N LYS A 206 -33.26 8.91 13.60
CA LYS A 206 -34.61 8.86 14.16
C LYS A 206 -34.54 8.90 15.67
N LYS A 207 -35.39 9.71 16.29
CA LYS A 207 -35.57 9.79 17.74
C LYS A 207 -36.77 8.93 18.15
N ARG A 208 -36.63 8.13 19.19
CA ARG A 208 -37.75 7.42 19.78
C ARG A 208 -38.58 8.38 20.64
N VAL A 209 -39.86 8.49 20.36
CA VAL A 209 -40.79 9.33 21.12
C VAL A 209 -41.89 8.44 21.71
N LYS A 210 -42.26 8.70 22.97
CA LYS A 210 -43.40 8.05 23.63
C LYS A 210 -44.66 8.88 23.33
N LYS A 211 -45.64 8.30 22.65
CA LYS A 211 -46.95 8.95 22.47
C LYS A 211 -47.82 8.74 23.72
N ASN A 212 -48.85 9.60 23.87
CA ASN A 212 -49.82 9.60 24.98
C ASN A 212 -50.52 8.23 25.21
N GLN A 213 -50.49 7.30 24.25
CA GLN A 213 -51.08 5.96 24.35
C GLN A 213 -50.07 4.84 24.67
N GLY A 214 -48.83 5.17 25.07
CA GLY A 214 -47.80 4.18 25.42
C GLY A 214 -47.12 3.52 24.22
N THR A 215 -47.59 3.75 23.00
CA THR A 215 -46.92 3.35 21.77
C THR A 215 -45.63 4.16 21.57
N LYS A 216 -44.53 3.45 21.31
CA LYS A 216 -43.21 4.04 21.06
C LYS A 216 -42.96 4.05 19.56
N GLU A 217 -42.93 5.23 18.95
CA GLU A 217 -42.63 5.40 17.52
C GLU A 217 -41.27 6.08 17.33
N PHE A 218 -40.62 5.77 16.21
CA PHE A 218 -39.42 6.47 15.76
C PHE A 218 -39.81 7.63 14.86
N VAL A 219 -39.54 8.85 15.31
CA VAL A 219 -39.76 10.08 14.54
C VAL A 219 -38.44 10.50 13.90
N GLU A 220 -38.47 10.79 12.60
CA GLU A 220 -37.28 11.23 11.88
C GLU A 220 -36.82 12.62 12.36
N ILE A 221 -35.51 12.77 12.56
CA ILE A 221 -34.90 14.05 12.90
C ILE A 221 -34.67 14.79 11.59
N LYS A 222 -35.26 15.96 11.45
CA LYS A 222 -35.05 16.82 10.28
C LYS A 222 -33.57 17.22 10.20
N GLY A 223 -32.92 16.89 9.09
CA GLY A 223 -31.53 17.25 8.79
C GLY A 223 -30.74 16.10 8.16
N ASP A 224 -29.70 16.43 7.40
CA ASP A 224 -28.91 15.44 6.65
C ASP A 224 -27.90 14.67 7.53
N THR A 225 -27.55 15.22 8.68
CA THR A 225 -26.48 14.71 9.52
C THR A 225 -26.77 15.02 10.99
N PHE A 226 -26.74 13.99 11.83
CA PHE A 226 -26.94 14.09 13.26
C PHE A 226 -25.64 13.70 13.97
N ILE A 227 -25.13 14.59 14.82
CA ILE A 227 -23.84 14.42 15.50
C ILE A 227 -24.10 14.20 16.99
N VAL A 228 -23.53 13.14 17.55
CA VAL A 228 -23.66 12.83 18.97
C VAL A 228 -22.27 12.73 19.62
N PRO A 229 -21.97 13.60 20.61
CA PRO A 229 -20.77 13.46 21.42
C PRO A 229 -20.80 12.15 22.21
N TYR A 230 -19.70 11.41 22.21
CA TYR A 230 -19.59 10.11 22.88
C TYR A 230 -19.74 10.23 24.39
N CYS A 231 -19.33 11.35 24.99
CA CYS A 231 -19.51 11.62 26.42
C CYS A 231 -21.00 11.60 26.87
N ASN A 232 -21.93 11.80 25.94
CA ASN A 232 -23.36 11.76 26.21
C ASN A 232 -23.97 10.38 25.92
N ILE A 233 -23.23 9.45 25.32
CA ILE A 233 -23.72 8.13 24.93
C ILE A 233 -23.50 7.15 26.09
N GLU A 234 -24.56 6.48 26.53
CA GLU A 234 -24.48 5.41 27.52
C GLU A 234 -24.14 4.07 26.89
N ASN A 235 -24.86 3.72 25.83
CA ASN A 235 -24.79 2.42 25.19
C ASN A 235 -24.92 2.56 23.68
N ILE A 236 -24.24 1.66 22.98
CA ILE A 236 -24.24 1.56 21.52
C ILE A 236 -24.56 0.11 21.15
N ASN A 237 -25.61 -0.08 20.36
CA ASN A 237 -25.91 -1.35 19.71
C ASN A 237 -25.63 -1.24 18.20
N LEU A 238 -24.98 -2.27 17.65
CA LEU A 238 -24.54 -2.30 16.25
C LEU A 238 -25.37 -3.31 15.46
N ARG A 239 -25.90 -2.87 14.32
CA ARG A 239 -26.55 -3.76 13.36
C ARG A 239 -25.87 -3.64 12.00
N PHE A 240 -25.38 -4.75 11.47
CA PHE A 240 -24.66 -4.78 10.20
C PHE A 240 -25.58 -5.18 9.06
N ASN A 241 -25.63 -4.33 8.04
CA ASN A 241 -26.36 -4.61 6.81
C ASN A 241 -25.38 -5.17 5.76
N TYR A 242 -25.75 -6.33 5.21
CA TYR A 242 -24.96 -7.02 4.21
C TYR A 242 -25.72 -7.13 2.90
N THR A 243 -25.02 -6.97 1.78
CA THR A 243 -25.53 -7.31 0.45
C THR A 243 -25.06 -8.70 0.05
N SER A 244 -25.97 -9.52 -0.47
CA SER A 244 -25.63 -10.81 -1.08
C SER A 244 -24.74 -10.57 -2.30
N ARG A 245 -23.64 -11.32 -2.40
CA ARG A 245 -22.94 -11.44 -3.70
C ARG A 245 -23.87 -12.22 -4.63
N ILE A 246 -24.44 -11.56 -5.64
CA ILE A 246 -25.04 -12.28 -6.77
C ILE A 246 -23.90 -13.08 -7.41
N ASN A 247 -24.04 -14.41 -7.41
CA ASN A 247 -23.13 -15.37 -8.04
C ASN A 247 -23.18 -15.22 -9.58
N SER A 248 -22.77 -14.08 -10.12
CA SER A 248 -22.09 -14.12 -11.41
C SER A 248 -20.68 -14.65 -11.12
N PHE A 249 -20.22 -15.65 -11.86
CA PHE A 249 -18.86 -16.20 -11.83
C PHE A 249 -17.86 -15.10 -12.25
N LYS A 250 -17.74 -14.03 -11.46
CA LYS A 250 -16.76 -12.98 -11.62
C LYS A 250 -15.57 -13.45 -10.82
N ILE A 251 -14.44 -13.61 -11.50
CA ILE A 251 -13.14 -13.75 -10.84
C ILE A 251 -13.12 -12.71 -9.72
N PRO A 252 -12.88 -13.10 -8.46
CA PRO A 252 -12.89 -12.18 -7.34
C PRO A 252 -12.10 -10.93 -7.73
N SER A 253 -12.67 -9.74 -7.50
CA SER A 253 -11.98 -8.47 -7.78
C SER A 253 -10.59 -8.43 -7.14
N ALA A 254 -10.39 -9.20 -6.06
CA ALA A 254 -9.11 -9.41 -5.43
C ALA A 254 -8.10 -10.12 -6.35
N ILE A 255 -8.48 -11.23 -7.00
CA ILE A 255 -7.62 -11.93 -7.96
C ILE A 255 -7.34 -11.04 -9.17
N VAL A 256 -8.36 -10.36 -9.70
CA VAL A 256 -8.20 -9.43 -10.82
C VAL A 256 -7.21 -8.32 -10.49
N ASN A 257 -7.39 -7.64 -9.36
CA ASN A 257 -6.50 -6.56 -8.93
C ASN A 257 -5.10 -7.08 -8.55
N THR A 258 -4.98 -8.29 -8.03
CA THR A 258 -3.68 -8.94 -7.81
C THR A 258 -2.98 -9.21 -9.14
N VAL A 259 -3.68 -9.71 -10.15
CA VAL A 259 -3.14 -9.88 -11.52
C VAL A 259 -2.73 -8.53 -12.11
N TYR A 260 -3.51 -7.46 -11.93
CA TYR A 260 -3.11 -6.11 -12.33
C TYR A 260 -1.86 -5.61 -11.60
N LEU A 261 -1.74 -5.87 -10.29
CA LEU A 261 -0.57 -5.48 -9.51
C LEU A 261 0.67 -6.23 -10.00
N PHE A 262 0.57 -7.55 -10.19
CA PHE A 262 1.65 -8.35 -10.80
C PHE A 262 1.98 -7.88 -12.21
N ALA A 263 0.98 -7.52 -13.02
CA ALA A 263 1.17 -6.96 -14.35
C ALA A 263 2.03 -5.69 -14.33
N ILE A 264 1.74 -4.77 -13.40
CA ILE A 264 2.50 -3.53 -13.19
C ILE A 264 3.91 -3.84 -12.69
N LEU A 265 4.07 -4.79 -11.76
CA LEU A 265 5.40 -5.20 -11.28
C LEU A 265 6.25 -5.80 -12.42
N ILE A 266 5.67 -6.64 -13.26
CA ILE A 266 6.34 -7.19 -14.44
C ILE A 266 6.70 -6.07 -15.43
N LEU A 267 5.81 -5.09 -15.63
CA LEU A 267 6.10 -3.94 -16.48
C LEU A 267 7.30 -3.15 -15.97
N ILE A 268 7.36 -2.87 -14.66
CA ILE A 268 8.51 -2.23 -14.04
C ILE A 268 9.76 -3.09 -14.22
N PHE A 269 9.65 -4.40 -13.99
CA PHE A 269 10.75 -5.34 -14.16
C PHE A 269 11.30 -5.36 -15.59
N ILE A 270 10.46 -5.21 -16.62
CA ILE A 270 10.90 -5.13 -18.03
C ILE A 270 11.87 -3.98 -18.28
N PHE A 271 11.69 -2.84 -17.61
CA PHE A 271 12.60 -1.70 -17.74
C PHE A 271 13.90 -1.88 -16.95
N ILE A 272 13.88 -2.71 -15.90
CA ILE A 272 15.01 -2.93 -14.99
C ILE A 272 15.86 -4.14 -15.43
N PHE A 273 15.23 -5.20 -15.93
CA PHE A 273 15.87 -6.48 -16.26
C PHE A 273 17.06 -6.38 -17.23
N PRO A 274 16.98 -5.64 -18.35
CA PRO A 274 18.11 -5.47 -19.27
C PRO A 274 19.39 -4.89 -18.63
N TRP A 275 19.29 -4.20 -17.50
CA TRP A 275 20.44 -3.60 -16.85
C TRP A 275 21.30 -4.60 -16.08
N PHE A 276 20.74 -5.77 -15.75
CA PHE A 276 21.45 -6.86 -15.07
C PHE A 276 22.29 -7.74 -16.02
N THR A 277 22.20 -7.55 -17.33
CA THR A 277 22.93 -8.38 -18.30
C THR A 277 24.26 -7.74 -18.71
N ASN A 278 25.20 -8.57 -19.14
CA ASN A 278 26.56 -8.16 -19.53
C ASN A 278 26.66 -7.76 -21.02
N VAL A 279 25.57 -7.29 -21.63
CA VAL A 279 25.56 -6.87 -23.05
C VAL A 279 25.81 -5.37 -23.21
N ASP A 280 26.17 -4.97 -24.43
CA ASP A 280 26.36 -3.57 -24.81
C ASP A 280 25.13 -2.71 -24.51
N PHE A 281 25.37 -1.46 -24.13
CA PHE A 281 24.33 -0.49 -23.77
C PHE A 281 23.20 -0.39 -24.80
N TRP A 282 23.53 -0.36 -26.10
CA TRP A 282 22.53 -0.27 -27.17
C TRP A 282 21.62 -1.50 -27.24
N ARG A 283 22.16 -2.69 -26.97
CA ARG A 283 21.36 -3.93 -26.93
C ARG A 283 20.41 -3.94 -25.74
N LYS A 284 20.83 -3.38 -24.60
CA LYS A 284 19.96 -3.18 -23.42
C LYS A 284 18.77 -2.30 -23.78
N ILE A 285 19.00 -1.12 -24.36
CA ILE A 285 17.91 -0.22 -24.79
C ILE A 285 17.02 -0.91 -25.81
N LEU A 286 17.61 -1.53 -26.84
CA LEU A 286 16.87 -2.15 -27.93
C LEU A 286 15.99 -3.32 -27.46
N SER A 287 16.40 -4.05 -26.40
CA SER A 287 15.64 -5.16 -25.83
C SER A 287 14.39 -4.75 -25.04
N ILE A 288 14.29 -3.50 -24.59
CA ILE A 288 13.12 -3.01 -23.83
C ILE A 288 11.86 -3.03 -24.71
N LEU A 289 11.98 -2.64 -25.98
CA LEU A 289 10.85 -2.62 -26.91
C LEU A 289 10.20 -4.00 -27.13
N PRO A 290 10.95 -5.07 -27.50
CA PRO A 290 10.37 -6.40 -27.64
C PRO A 290 9.87 -6.97 -26.29
N LEU A 291 10.51 -6.69 -25.15
CA LEU A 291 9.97 -7.08 -23.84
C LEU A 291 8.61 -6.42 -23.57
N PHE A 292 8.47 -5.13 -23.86
CA PHE A 292 7.22 -4.40 -23.71
C PHE A 292 6.13 -4.93 -24.66
N LEU A 293 6.46 -5.21 -25.92
CA LEU A 293 5.54 -5.80 -26.89
C LEU A 293 5.11 -7.23 -26.48
N SER A 294 6.03 -8.01 -25.94
CA SER A 294 5.73 -9.33 -25.36
C SER A 294 4.74 -9.23 -24.20
N TRP A 295 4.94 -8.25 -23.31
CA TRP A 295 4.05 -8.01 -22.17
C TRP A 295 2.67 -7.51 -22.59
N THR A 296 2.58 -6.53 -23.49
CA THR A 296 1.30 -5.98 -23.95
C THR A 296 0.44 -7.06 -24.63
N SER A 297 1.04 -7.87 -25.49
CA SER A 297 0.35 -9.00 -26.14
C SER A 297 -0.14 -10.05 -25.14
N LEU A 298 0.64 -10.37 -24.11
CA LEU A 298 0.20 -11.26 -23.02
C LEU A 298 -0.94 -10.66 -22.20
N MET A 299 -0.88 -9.35 -21.91
CA MET A 299 -1.95 -8.65 -21.18
C MET A 299 -3.26 -8.66 -21.96
N ILE A 300 -3.22 -8.52 -23.29
CA ILE A 300 -4.44 -8.63 -24.12
C ILE A 300 -5.10 -10.00 -23.92
N VAL A 301 -4.33 -11.09 -23.88
CA VAL A 301 -4.85 -12.44 -23.62
C VAL A 301 -5.47 -12.50 -22.22
N VAL A 302 -4.73 -12.06 -21.19
CA VAL A 302 -5.18 -12.08 -19.79
C VAL A 302 -6.45 -11.25 -19.57
N MET A 303 -6.54 -10.05 -20.14
CA MET A 303 -7.70 -9.16 -19.99
C MET A 303 -8.97 -9.77 -20.57
N VAL A 304 -8.87 -10.54 -21.65
CA VAL A 304 -10.05 -11.16 -22.25
C VAL A 304 -10.57 -12.30 -21.37
N TYR A 305 -9.70 -13.09 -20.74
CA TYR A 305 -10.11 -14.11 -19.76
C TYR A 305 -10.65 -13.51 -18.47
N ILE A 306 -10.17 -12.33 -18.07
CA ILE A 306 -10.67 -11.62 -16.90
C ILE A 306 -12.02 -10.93 -17.18
N GLY A 307 -12.25 -10.49 -18.42
CA GLY A 307 -13.38 -9.66 -18.83
C GLY A 307 -14.57 -10.38 -19.48
N SER A 308 -14.46 -11.65 -19.91
CA SER A 308 -15.57 -12.34 -20.57
C SER A 308 -16.54 -12.97 -19.57
N SER A 309 -17.72 -12.36 -19.43
CA SER A 309 -18.84 -12.91 -18.66
C SER A 309 -19.85 -13.68 -19.52
N ASP A 310 -19.56 -13.91 -20.81
CA ASP A 310 -20.53 -14.47 -21.76
C ASP A 310 -19.92 -15.59 -22.64
N PRO A 311 -20.19 -16.87 -22.33
CA PRO A 311 -19.49 -18.02 -22.93
C PRO A 311 -19.81 -18.24 -24.42
N LYS A 312 -20.89 -17.64 -24.94
CA LYS A 312 -21.30 -17.83 -26.35
C LYS A 312 -20.50 -16.99 -27.36
N LYS A 313 -19.68 -16.04 -26.90
CA LYS A 313 -18.79 -15.21 -27.75
C LYS A 313 -17.35 -15.74 -27.84
N ASP A 314 -17.03 -16.90 -27.27
CA ASP A 314 -15.63 -17.33 -27.07
C ASP A 314 -15.01 -18.13 -28.22
N ILE A 315 -15.81 -18.82 -29.06
CA ILE A 315 -15.27 -19.69 -30.13
C ILE A 315 -14.59 -18.88 -31.26
N ALA A 316 -15.17 -17.75 -31.66
CA ALA A 316 -14.57 -16.87 -32.68
C ALA A 316 -13.37 -16.04 -32.16
N LYS A 317 -13.22 -15.92 -30.83
CA LYS A 317 -12.10 -15.20 -30.20
C LYS A 317 -10.85 -16.06 -30.02
N GLY A 318 -10.98 -17.39 -29.95
CA GLY A 318 -9.88 -18.32 -29.73
C GLY A 318 -8.71 -18.17 -30.72
N ARG A 319 -9.01 -17.90 -32.00
CA ARG A 319 -7.97 -17.69 -33.04
C ARG A 319 -7.12 -16.45 -32.78
N ASN A 320 -7.74 -15.35 -32.35
CA ASN A 320 -7.01 -14.11 -32.05
C ASN A 320 -6.18 -14.26 -30.76
N HIS A 321 -6.66 -15.03 -29.77
CA HIS A 321 -5.91 -15.31 -28.55
C HIS A 321 -4.64 -16.10 -28.80
N LEU A 322 -4.74 -17.16 -29.61
CA LEU A 322 -3.58 -17.96 -29.98
C LEU A 322 -2.55 -17.10 -30.73
N LEU A 323 -3.00 -16.20 -31.62
CA LEU A 323 -2.11 -15.26 -32.31
C LEU A 323 -1.40 -14.30 -31.34
N PHE A 324 -2.11 -13.66 -30.41
CA PHE A 324 -1.47 -12.76 -29.43
C PHE A 324 -0.53 -13.51 -28.47
N PHE A 325 -0.86 -14.75 -28.11
CA PHE A 325 0.02 -15.59 -27.31
C PHE A 325 1.31 -15.96 -28.05
N LEU A 326 1.22 -16.39 -29.32
CA LEU A 326 2.38 -16.67 -30.16
C LEU A 326 3.24 -15.42 -30.38
N LEU A 327 2.61 -14.26 -30.60
CA LEU A 327 3.29 -12.97 -30.74
C LEU A 327 4.07 -12.61 -29.46
N SER A 328 3.47 -12.88 -28.29
CA SER A 328 4.13 -12.69 -26.99
C SER A 328 5.41 -13.52 -26.87
N ILE A 329 5.35 -14.80 -27.24
CA ILE A 329 6.50 -15.71 -27.22
C ILE A 329 7.57 -15.23 -28.21
N MET A 330 7.18 -14.87 -29.42
CA MET A 330 8.10 -14.41 -30.46
C MET A 330 8.89 -13.18 -29.99
N PHE A 331 8.21 -12.17 -29.44
CA PHE A 331 8.87 -10.98 -28.91
C PHE A 331 9.74 -11.27 -27.69
N MET A 332 9.33 -12.19 -26.82
CA MET A 332 10.15 -12.66 -25.70
C MET A 332 11.47 -13.27 -26.20
N ILE A 333 11.42 -14.14 -27.21
CA ILE A 333 12.62 -14.76 -27.79
C ILE A 333 13.54 -13.71 -28.39
N VAL A 334 13.02 -12.75 -29.16
CA VAL A 334 13.81 -11.65 -29.73
C VAL A 334 14.50 -10.84 -28.62
N ALA A 335 13.80 -10.51 -27.54
CA ALA A 335 14.40 -9.82 -26.40
C ALA A 335 15.52 -10.63 -25.74
N LEU A 336 15.32 -11.93 -25.53
CA LEU A 336 16.31 -12.81 -24.91
C LEU A 336 17.55 -13.01 -25.79
N LEU A 337 17.40 -13.00 -27.12
CA LEU A 337 18.51 -13.00 -28.06
C LEU A 337 19.32 -11.70 -28.01
N LEU A 338 18.65 -10.54 -27.93
CA LEU A 338 19.32 -9.25 -27.79
C LEU A 338 20.12 -9.15 -26.49
N LEU A 339 19.63 -9.80 -25.43
CA LEU A 339 20.28 -9.87 -24.12
C LEU A 339 21.33 -10.99 -23.99
N ASP A 340 21.59 -11.74 -25.07
CA ASP A 340 22.54 -12.86 -25.13
C ASP A 340 22.28 -13.94 -24.05
N LEU A 341 21.02 -14.05 -23.62
CA LEU A 341 20.56 -15.04 -22.64
C LEU A 341 20.26 -16.39 -23.32
N ILE A 342 20.05 -16.38 -24.64
CA ILE A 342 19.85 -17.57 -25.46
C ILE A 342 21.01 -17.66 -26.45
N ASN A 343 21.86 -18.67 -26.29
CA ASN A 343 22.94 -18.93 -27.21
C ASN A 343 22.45 -19.81 -28.37
N VAL A 344 22.09 -19.18 -29.49
CA VAL A 344 21.57 -19.84 -30.71
C VAL A 344 22.53 -20.90 -31.24
N SER A 345 23.84 -20.70 -31.08
CA SER A 345 24.85 -21.67 -31.54
C SER A 345 24.72 -23.02 -30.83
N LYS A 346 24.41 -23.00 -29.52
CA LYS A 346 24.25 -24.19 -28.67
C LYS A 346 22.97 -24.95 -28.99
N ILE A 347 21.88 -24.22 -29.26
CA ILE A 347 20.60 -24.81 -29.69
C ILE A 347 20.72 -25.43 -31.08
N SER A 348 21.39 -24.75 -32.02
CA SER A 348 21.62 -25.27 -33.38
C SER A 348 22.49 -26.53 -33.40
N LYS A 349 23.36 -26.70 -32.38
CA LYS A 349 24.21 -27.89 -32.23
C LYS A 349 23.39 -29.08 -31.76
N HIS A 350 22.54 -28.92 -30.74
CA HIS A 350 21.66 -29.99 -30.27
C HIS A 350 20.58 -30.37 -31.29
N VAL A 351 20.04 -29.41 -32.05
CA VAL A 351 19.09 -29.72 -33.14
C VAL A 351 19.79 -30.52 -34.25
N ARG A 352 21.04 -30.18 -34.61
CA ARG A 352 21.83 -30.98 -35.56
C ARG A 352 22.19 -32.36 -35.04
N GLU A 353 22.55 -32.48 -33.77
CA GLU A 353 22.83 -33.77 -33.13
C GLU A 353 21.58 -34.65 -33.07
N PHE A 354 20.40 -34.07 -32.83
CA PHE A 354 19.13 -34.79 -32.82
C PHE A 354 18.69 -35.23 -34.23
N ILE A 355 18.87 -34.38 -35.25
CA ILE A 355 18.58 -34.72 -36.65
C ILE A 355 19.55 -35.78 -37.19
N ASN A 356 20.78 -35.85 -36.68
CA ASN A 356 21.75 -36.88 -37.08
C ASN A 356 21.58 -38.21 -36.32
N MET A 357 20.72 -38.27 -35.29
CA MET A 357 20.42 -39.48 -34.52
C MET A 357 19.20 -40.26 -35.04
N TYR A 358 18.42 -39.67 -35.96
CA TYR A 358 17.26 -40.27 -36.62
C TYR A 358 17.44 -40.18 -38.13
#